data_AF-A0A356G4E0-F1
#
_entry.id   AF-A0A356G4E0-F1
#
_cell.length_a   1.000
_cell.length_b   1.000
_cell.length_c   1.000
_cell.angle_alpha   90.00
_cell.angle_beta   90.00
_cell.angle_gamma   90.00
#
_symmetry.space_group_name_H-M   'P 1'
#
loop_
_entity.id
_entity.type
_entity.pdbx_description
1 polymer ?
#
loop_
_entity_poly.entity_id
_entity_poly.type
_entity_poly.pdbx_seq_one_letter_code
_entity_poly.pdbx_strand_id
1 'polypeptide(L)' 'LAAEMRLERARELVGSEDLVVVQYPGRGVSGGLFDVEVDPALPVDSLVRVRLASVRDDATLVGEAR' A
#
# COMPACT_ATOMS: atom_id res chain seq x y z
N LEU A 1 0.29 -0.17 21.35
CA LEU A 1 1.65 0.28 20.99
C LEU A 1 2.08 -0.12 19.58
N ALA A 2 2.43 -1.38 19.29
CA ALA A 2 2.97 -1.74 17.97
C ALA A 2 2.00 -1.47 16.79
N ALA A 3 0.71 -1.79 16.95
CA ALA A 3 -0.31 -1.50 15.95
C ALA A 3 -0.53 0.01 15.75
N GLU A 4 -0.53 0.79 16.84
CA GLU A 4 -0.67 2.25 16.79
C GLU A 4 0.51 2.91 16.09
N MET A 5 1.75 2.50 16.42
CA MET A 5 2.95 2.98 15.75
C MET A 5 2.93 2.63 14.25
N ARG A 6 2.40 1.45 13.89
CA ARG A 6 2.26 1.04 12.49
C ARG A 6 1.24 1.90 11.76
N LEU A 7 0.10 2.18 12.39
CA LEU A 7 -0.94 3.04 11.84
C LEU A 7 -0.46 4.50 11.68
N GLU A 8 0.22 5.04 12.69
CA GLU A 8 0.84 6.36 12.63
C GLU A 8 1.84 6.45 11.47
N ARG A 9 2.73 5.46 11.34
CA ARG A 9 3.68 5.42 10.23
C ARG A 9 2.99 5.28 8.87
N ALA A 10 1.92 4.51 8.75
CA ALA A 10 1.15 4.40 7.51
C ALA A 10 0.50 5.75 7.12
N ARG A 11 -0.02 6.50 8.10
CA ARG A 11 -0.59 7.84 7.88
C ARG A 11 0.43 8.81 7.31
N GLU A 12 1.69 8.75 7.76
CA GLU A 12 2.77 9.60 7.25
C GLU A 12 3.14 9.32 5.78
N LEU A 13 2.82 8.13 5.26
CA LEU A 13 3.09 7.76 3.87
C LEU A 13 2.00 8.23 2.89
N VAL A 14 0.84 8.67 3.40
CA VAL A 14 -0.25 9.14 2.54
C VAL A 14 0.21 10.37 1.74
N GLY A 15 0.04 10.30 0.43
CA GLY A 15 0.46 11.30 -0.53
C GLY A 15 1.79 10.99 -1.22
N SER A 16 2.61 10.09 -0.68
CA SER A 16 3.86 9.68 -1.32
C SER A 16 3.65 8.68 -2.46
N GLU A 17 4.68 8.50 -3.26
CA GLU A 17 4.79 7.39 -4.21
C GLU A 17 5.60 6.25 -3.60
N ASP A 18 5.24 5.01 -3.91
CA ASP A 18 6.00 3.82 -3.55
C ASP A 18 5.95 2.79 -4.68
N LEU A 19 6.89 1.85 -4.67
CA LEU A 19 6.85 0.65 -5.50
C LEU A 19 6.17 -0.47 -4.70
N VAL A 20 5.12 -1.03 -5.28
CA VAL A 20 4.31 -2.08 -4.67
C VAL A 20 4.44 -3.36 -5.49
N VAL A 21 4.79 -4.46 -4.81
CA VAL A 21 4.74 -5.79 -5.39
C VAL A 21 3.32 -6.32 -5.27
N VAL A 22 2.66 -6.61 -6.39
CA VAL A 22 1.31 -7.19 -6.40
C VAL A 22 1.42 -8.68 -6.06
N GLN A 23 0.84 -9.11 -4.94
CA GLN A 23 0.91 -10.50 -4.48
C GLN A 23 -0.37 -11.28 -4.75
N TYR A 24 -1.52 -10.58 -4.80
CA TYR A 24 -2.83 -11.15 -5.11
C TYR A 24 -3.67 -10.12 -5.86
N PRO A 25 -4.73 -10.53 -6.58
CA PRO A 25 -5.67 -9.58 -7.17
C PRO A 25 -6.18 -8.58 -6.13
N GLY A 26 -5.89 -7.31 -6.36
CA GLY A 26 -6.30 -6.19 -5.51
C GLY A 26 -5.41 -5.95 -4.28
N ARG A 27 -4.31 -6.70 -4.11
CA ARG A 27 -3.41 -6.58 -2.96
C ARG A 27 -1.95 -6.64 -3.36
N GLY A 28 -1.17 -5.73 -2.78
CA GLY A 28 0.28 -5.75 -2.86
C GLY A 28 0.93 -5.36 -1.55
N VAL A 29 2.26 -5.37 -1.55
CA VAL A 29 3.08 -4.98 -0.41
C VAL A 29 4.04 -3.87 -0.84
N SER A 30 4.11 -2.81 -0.03
CA SER A 30 4.97 -1.66 -0.25
C SER A 30 6.42 -1.93 0.14
N GLY A 31 7.37 -1.05 -0.25
CA GLY A 31 8.76 -1.14 0.18
C GLY A 31 8.93 -1.03 1.70
N GLY A 32 7.99 -0.34 2.38
CA GLY A 32 7.89 -0.27 3.84
C GLY A 32 7.18 -1.47 4.50
N LEU A 33 6.93 -2.55 3.75
CA LEU A 33 6.26 -3.77 4.18
C LEU A 33 4.81 -3.54 4.67
N PHE A 34 4.14 -2.52 4.16
CA PHE A 34 2.72 -2.31 4.42
C PHE A 34 1.88 -3.05 3.39
N ASP A 35 0.75 -3.61 3.83
CA ASP A 35 -0.29 -4.05 2.90
C ASP A 35 -0.84 -2.85 2.14
N VAL A 36 -1.04 -3.03 0.84
CA VAL A 36 -1.59 -2.01 -0.06
C VAL A 36 -2.74 -2.62 -0.84
N GLU A 37 -3.92 -2.02 -0.74
CA GLU A 37 -5.00 -2.26 -1.68
C GLU A 37 -4.70 -1.55 -3.00
N VAL A 38 -4.78 -2.27 -4.10
CA VAL A 38 -4.50 -1.77 -5.45
C VAL A 38 -5.60 -2.22 -6.41
N ASP A 39 -5.58 -1.74 -7.66
CA ASP A 39 -6.53 -2.20 -8.68
C ASP A 39 -6.37 -3.71 -8.92
N PRO A 40 -7.46 -4.51 -8.81
CA PRO A 40 -7.40 -5.95 -9.08
C PRO A 40 -7.07 -6.34 -10.52
N ALA A 41 -7.09 -5.39 -11.46
CA ALA A 41 -6.63 -5.60 -12.83
C ALA A 41 -5.09 -5.59 -12.96
N LEU A 42 -4.34 -5.15 -11.94
CA LEU A 42 -2.89 -5.19 -11.97
C LEU A 42 -2.38 -6.63 -11.98
N PRO A 43 -1.36 -6.96 -12.82
CA PRO A 43 -0.81 -8.30 -12.86
C PRO A 43 -0.18 -8.70 -11.53
N VAL A 44 -0.45 -9.91 -11.06
CA VAL A 44 0.29 -10.53 -9.94
C VAL A 44 1.77 -10.66 -10.32
N ASP A 45 2.66 -10.60 -9.32
CA ASP A 45 4.12 -10.60 -9.45
C ASP A 45 4.70 -9.39 -10.22
N SER A 46 3.88 -8.36 -10.46
CA SER A 46 4.36 -7.09 -10.99
C SER A 46 4.81 -6.13 -9.88
N LEU A 47 5.80 -5.30 -10.22
CA LEU A 47 6.23 -4.18 -9.39
C LEU A 47 5.67 -2.88 -10.00
N VAL A 48 4.71 -2.27 -9.32
CA VAL A 48 3.94 -1.14 -9.84
C VAL A 48 4.22 0.10 -9.00
N ARG A 49 4.41 1.25 -9.67
CA ARG A 49 4.46 2.54 -8.98
C ARG A 49 3.04 2.98 -8.65
N VAL A 50 2.80 3.25 -7.37
CA VAL A 50 1.50 3.71 -6.88
C VAL A 50 1.67 4.99 -6.09
N ARG A 51 0.65 5.84 -6.13
CA ARG A 51 0.45 6.90 -5.15
C ARG A 51 -0.38 6.36 -4.00
N LEU A 52 0.08 6.53 -2.77
CA LEU A 52 -0.64 6.12 -1.57
C LEU A 52 -1.70 7.17 -1.23
N ALA A 53 -2.97 6.89 -1.52
CA ALA A 53 -4.05 7.87 -1.46
C ALA A 53 -4.71 7.98 -0.08
N SER A 54 -4.77 6.87 0.67
CA SER A 54 -5.36 6.85 2.01
C SER A 54 -4.86 5.64 2.82
N VAL A 55 -5.30 5.55 4.07
CA VAL A 55 -4.98 4.46 4.99
C VAL A 55 -6.23 4.03 5.75
N ARG A 56 -6.40 2.73 5.96
CA ARG A 56 -7.46 2.12 6.77
C ARG A 56 -7.06 2.04 8.25
N ASP A 57 -8.02 1.75 9.11
CA ASP A 57 -7.79 1.66 10.56
C ASP A 57 -6.83 0.52 10.96
N ASP A 58 -6.66 -0.49 10.10
CA ASP A 58 -5.71 -1.60 10.29
C ASP A 58 -4.31 -1.32 9.72
N ALA A 59 -4.03 -0.08 9.31
CA ALA A 59 -2.80 0.38 8.65
C ALA A 59 -2.59 -0.13 7.20
N THR A 60 -3.60 -0.74 6.57
CA THR A 60 -3.57 -1.02 5.12
C THR A 60 -3.64 0.28 4.34
N LEU A 61 -2.71 0.49 3.41
CA LEU A 61 -2.70 1.64 2.51
C LEU A 61 -3.60 1.39 1.30
N VAL A 62 -4.13 2.45 0.69
CA VAL A 62 -4.85 2.37 -0.60
C VAL A 62 -3.99 3.04 -1.66
N GLY A 63 -3.60 2.29 -2.69
CA GLY A 63 -2.71 2.72 -3.76
C GLY A 63 -3.44 2.94 -5.09
N GLU A 64 -3.15 4.06 -5.75
CA GLU A 64 -3.60 4.36 -7.10
C GLU A 64 -2.41 4.20 -8.06
N ALA A 65 -2.54 3.33 -9.07
CA ALA A 65 -1.51 3.15 -10.09
C ALA A 65 -1.29 4.45 -10.88
N ARG A 66 -0.03 4.73 -11.20
CA ARG A 66 0.41 5.89 -12.00
C ARG A 66 0.88 5.50 -13.38
#